data_AF-A0A4Q0MHW9-F1
#
_entry.id   AF-A0A4Q0MHW9-F1
#
_cell.length_a   1.000
_cell.length_b   1.000
_cell.length_c   1.000
_cell.angle_alpha   90.00
_cell.angle_beta   90.00
_cell.angle_gamma   90.00
#
_symmetry.space_group_name_H-M   'P 1'
#
loop_
_entity.id
_entity.type
_entity.pdbx_description
1 polymer ?
#
loop_
_entity_poly.entity_id
_entity_poly.type
_entity_poly.pdbx_seq_one_letter_code
_entity_poly.pdbx_strand_id
1 'polypeptide(L)'
;MAGIQTTAPKATNGAAQSLTEMLSPQNALAAWRSLMTLPAISAIEALRFGSQRMEAQAELLSGMLECKDIGKVFETQSSFMRDAFKDYGRETEKLVHKVRESVSEQAKSA
;
A
#
# COMPACT_ATOMS: atom_id res chain seq x y z
N MET A 1 31.48 23.73 54.70
CA MET A 1 30.60 22.56 54.49
C MET A 1 30.13 22.61 53.05
N ALA A 2 30.69 21.76 52.19
CA ALA A 2 30.36 21.71 50.77
C ALA A 2 29.10 20.86 50.56
N GLY A 3 28.05 21.45 50.01
CA GLY A 3 26.84 20.74 49.60
C GLY A 3 27.02 20.19 48.19
N ILE A 4 27.12 18.87 48.06
CA ILE A 4 27.14 18.18 46.76
C ILE A 4 25.70 18.17 46.24
N GLN A 5 25.41 19.00 45.24
CA GLN A 5 24.20 18.85 44.43
C GLN A 5 24.43 17.70 43.44
N THR A 6 23.91 16.53 43.77
CA THR A 6 23.85 15.39 42.87
C THR A 6 22.83 15.69 41.77
N THR A 7 23.31 15.91 40.55
CA THR A 7 22.52 15.99 39.33
C THR A 7 21.84 14.64 39.06
N ALA A 8 20.51 14.58 39.13
CA ALA A 8 19.77 13.43 38.62
C ALA A 8 19.71 13.52 37.08
N PRO A 9 20.09 12.47 36.34
CA PRO A 9 20.07 12.48 34.88
C PRO A 9 18.62 12.40 34.40
N LYS A 10 18.19 13.39 33.61
CA LYS A 10 16.93 13.35 32.87
C LYS A 10 17.08 12.29 31.76
N ALA A 11 16.72 11.06 32.09
CA ALA A 11 16.70 9.96 31.14
C ALA A 11 15.74 10.29 30.00
N THR A 12 16.29 10.26 28.79
CA THR A 12 15.61 10.30 27.51
C THR A 12 14.69 9.08 27.37
N ASN A 13 13.39 9.27 27.50
CA ASN A 13 12.42 8.27 27.06
C ASN A 13 11.80 8.78 25.76
N GLY A 14 12.25 8.17 24.65
CA GLY A 14 11.55 8.26 23.37
C GLY A 14 10.07 7.91 23.58
N ALA A 15 9.21 8.77 23.08
CA ALA A 15 7.79 8.85 23.39
C ALA A 15 7.07 7.50 23.22
N ALA A 16 6.82 6.81 24.33
CA ALA A 16 5.62 6.00 24.45
C ALA A 16 4.45 7.00 24.51
N GLN A 17 3.73 7.14 23.39
CA GLN A 17 2.51 7.96 23.34
C GLN A 17 1.57 7.51 24.46
N SER A 18 1.04 8.47 25.20
CA SER A 18 0.13 8.18 26.31
C SER A 18 -1.12 7.48 25.79
N LEU A 19 -1.56 6.40 26.45
CA LEU A 19 -2.84 5.72 26.15
C LEU A 19 -4.02 6.71 26.11
N THR A 20 -3.93 7.81 26.85
CA THR A 20 -4.91 8.89 26.88
C THR A 20 -4.90 9.72 25.60
N GLU A 21 -3.75 9.91 24.96
CA GLU A 21 -3.65 10.55 23.64
C GLU A 21 -4.19 9.61 22.55
N MET A 22 -3.86 8.32 22.63
CA MET A 22 -4.31 7.31 21.66
C MET A 22 -5.84 7.15 21.64
N LEU A 23 -6.50 7.29 22.78
CA LEU A 23 -7.96 7.21 22.93
C LEU A 23 -8.67 8.57 22.83
N SER A 24 -7.96 9.64 22.45
CA SER A 24 -8.60 10.94 22.29
C SER A 24 -9.71 10.88 21.21
N PRO A 25 -10.82 11.62 21.37
CA PRO A 25 -11.94 11.59 20.42
C PRO A 25 -11.52 11.90 18.97
N GLN A 26 -10.54 12.79 18.79
CA GLN A 26 -9.95 13.13 17.49
C GLN A 26 -9.22 11.94 16.85
N ASN A 27 -8.37 11.23 17.60
CA ASN A 27 -7.67 10.05 17.11
C ASN A 27 -8.63 8.88 16.83
N ALA A 28 -9.66 8.71 17.66
CA ALA A 28 -10.71 7.71 17.43
C ALA A 28 -11.52 7.99 16.15
N LEU A 29 -11.88 9.26 15.89
CA LEU A 29 -12.57 9.67 14.67
C LEU A 29 -11.70 9.51 13.42
N ALA A 30 -10.41 9.86 13.51
CA ALA A 30 -9.45 9.64 12.43
C ALA A 30 -9.28 8.14 12.12
N ALA A 31 -9.11 7.30 13.15
CA ALA A 31 -9.03 5.85 12.99
C ALA A 31 -10.30 5.25 12.38
N TRP A 32 -11.48 5.72 12.79
CA TRP A 32 -12.76 5.30 12.21
C TRP A 32 -12.90 5.69 10.74
N ARG A 33 -12.52 6.93 10.37
CA ARG A 33 -12.49 7.37 8.96
C ARG A 33 -11.50 6.53 8.15
N SER A 34 -10.33 6.22 8.70
CA SER A 34 -9.33 5.37 8.06
C SER A 34 -9.88 3.98 7.76
N LEU A 35 -10.52 3.37 8.77
CA LEU A 35 -11.15 2.06 8.66
C LEU A 35 -12.20 2.00 7.54
N MET A 36 -12.93 3.09 7.28
CA MET A 36 -13.93 3.16 6.22
C MET A 36 -13.35 3.53 4.85
N THR A 37 -12.28 4.32 4.80
CA THR A 37 -11.70 4.83 3.53
C THR A 37 -10.71 3.86 2.88
N LEU A 38 -9.92 3.13 3.67
CA LEU A 38 -8.92 2.19 3.16
C LEU A 38 -9.53 1.04 2.33
N PRO A 39 -10.64 0.39 2.74
CA PRO A 39 -11.28 -0.63 1.93
C PRO A 39 -11.78 -0.09 0.59
N ALA A 40 -12.34 1.12 0.57
CA ALA A 40 -12.84 1.75 -0.64
C ALA A 40 -11.70 2.06 -1.64
N ILE A 41 -10.58 2.62 -1.17
CA ILE A 41 -9.40 2.86 -2.01
C ILE A 41 -8.86 1.55 -2.57
N SER A 42 -8.78 0.50 -1.74
CA SER A 42 -8.30 -0.81 -2.15
C SER A 42 -9.21 -1.45 -3.20
N ALA A 43 -10.54 -1.35 -3.03
CA ALA A 43 -11.51 -1.89 -3.97
C ALA A 43 -11.45 -1.19 -5.34
N ILE A 44 -11.34 0.14 -5.35
CA ILE A 44 -11.21 0.93 -6.59
C ILE A 44 -9.93 0.51 -7.34
N GLU A 45 -8.82 0.36 -6.62
CA GLU A 45 -7.55 -0.02 -7.24
C GLU A 45 -7.59 -1.46 -7.76
N ALA A 46 -8.21 -2.38 -7.02
CA ALA A 46 -8.41 -3.76 -7.45
C ALA A 46 -9.27 -3.85 -8.73
N LEU A 47 -10.34 -3.06 -8.83
CA LEU A 47 -11.16 -2.98 -10.04
C LEU A 47 -10.37 -2.42 -11.22
N ARG A 48 -9.63 -1.31 -11.02
CA ARG A 48 -8.80 -0.71 -12.06
C ARG A 48 -7.75 -1.70 -12.58
N PHE A 49 -7.03 -2.35 -11.68
CA PHE A 49 -6.02 -3.33 -12.03
C PHE A 49 -6.63 -4.57 -12.69
N GLY A 50 -7.76 -5.06 -12.18
CA GLY A 50 -8.51 -6.17 -12.76
C GLY A 50 -8.93 -5.89 -14.21
N SER A 51 -9.45 -4.70 -14.47
CA SER A 51 -9.80 -4.26 -15.83
C SER A 51 -8.59 -4.28 -16.77
N GLN A 52 -7.46 -3.71 -16.32
CA GLN A 52 -6.22 -3.68 -17.09
C GLN A 52 -5.70 -5.09 -17.41
N ARG A 53 -5.84 -6.03 -16.45
CA ARG A 53 -5.43 -7.43 -16.65
C ARG A 53 -6.35 -8.19 -17.59
N MET A 54 -7.66 -7.93 -17.55
CA MET A 54 -8.62 -8.50 -18.50
C MET A 54 -8.34 -8.05 -19.92
N GLU A 55 -8.03 -6.77 -20.12
CA GLU A 55 -7.64 -6.21 -21.42
C GLU A 55 -6.38 -6.89 -21.97
N ALA A 56 -5.32 -6.97 -21.17
CA ALA A 56 -4.09 -7.67 -21.56
C ALA A 56 -4.32 -9.16 -21.88
N GLN A 57 -5.24 -9.83 -21.18
CA GLN A 57 -5.59 -11.22 -21.45
C GLN A 57 -6.39 -11.37 -22.75
N ALA A 58 -7.27 -10.41 -23.06
CA ALA A 58 -7.98 -10.37 -24.34
C ALA A 58 -7.02 -10.15 -25.51
N GLU A 59 -6.04 -9.24 -25.36
CA GLU A 59 -4.97 -9.03 -26.34
C GLU A 59 -4.14 -10.31 -26.57
N LEU A 60 -3.75 -10.99 -25.49
CA LEU A 60 -3.05 -12.27 -25.58
C LEU A 60 -3.85 -13.31 -26.38
N LEU A 61 -5.13 -13.51 -26.04
CA LEU A 61 -5.97 -14.48 -26.73
C LEU A 61 -6.13 -14.13 -28.22
N SER A 62 -6.32 -12.84 -28.52
CA SER A 62 -6.48 -12.37 -29.90
C SER A 62 -5.20 -12.62 -30.70
N GLY A 63 -4.03 -12.28 -30.15
CA GLY A 63 -2.73 -12.55 -30.77
C GLY A 63 -2.40 -14.03 -30.93
N MET A 64 -2.85 -14.87 -30.00
CA MET A 64 -2.70 -16.33 -30.10
C MET A 64 -3.57 -16.94 -31.21
N LEU A 65 -4.81 -16.46 -31.39
CA LEU A 65 -5.72 -16.95 -32.43
C LEU A 65 -5.24 -16.61 -33.85
N GLU A 66 -4.50 -15.52 -34.01
CA GLU A 66 -3.94 -15.08 -35.29
C GLU A 66 -2.60 -15.77 -35.62
N CYS A 67 -1.92 -16.35 -34.64
CA CYS A 67 -0.63 -17.01 -34.82
C CYS A 67 -0.77 -18.42 -35.42
N LYS A 68 -0.15 -18.63 -36.59
CA LYS A 68 0.04 -19.97 -37.19
C LYS A 68 1.34 -20.67 -36.74
N ASP A 69 2.13 -20.00 -35.89
CA ASP A 69 3.45 -20.45 -35.46
C ASP A 69 3.44 -20.72 -33.94
N ILE A 70 3.64 -21.98 -33.57
CA ILE A 70 3.61 -22.42 -32.18
C ILE A 70 4.78 -21.86 -31.35
N GLY A 71 5.94 -21.59 -31.98
CA GLY A 71 7.08 -20.97 -31.31
C GLY A 71 6.77 -19.54 -30.88
N LYS A 72 6.12 -18.78 -31.76
CA LYS A 72 5.64 -17.42 -31.44
C LYS A 72 4.57 -17.41 -30.35
N VAL A 73 3.71 -18.43 -30.30
CA VAL A 73 2.71 -18.57 -29.22
C VAL A 73 3.42 -18.73 -27.86
N PHE A 74 4.43 -19.59 -27.77
CA PHE A 74 5.21 -19.77 -26.54
C PHE A 74 5.96 -18.49 -26.14
N GLU A 75 6.58 -17.81 -27.10
CA GLU A 75 7.27 -16.55 -26.84
C GLU A 75 6.30 -15.49 -26.29
N THR A 76 5.14 -15.34 -26.93
CA THR A 76 4.07 -14.41 -26.53
C THR A 76 3.54 -14.73 -25.12
N GLN A 77 3.27 -16.01 -24.84
CA GLN A 77 2.85 -16.46 -23.52
C GLN A 77 3.91 -16.18 -22.44
N SER A 78 5.19 -16.42 -22.76
CA SER A 78 6.29 -16.17 -21.83
C SER A 78 6.46 -14.68 -21.52
N SER A 79 6.28 -13.80 -22.53
CA SER A 79 6.31 -12.35 -22.32
C SER A 79 5.14 -11.92 -21.46
N PHE A 80 3.92 -12.36 -21.78
CA PHE A 80 2.72 -12.07 -21.00
C PHE A 80 2.89 -12.44 -19.53
N MET A 81 3.45 -13.62 -19.23
CA MET A 81 3.70 -14.03 -17.85
C MET A 81 4.71 -13.12 -17.15
N ARG A 82 5.80 -12.78 -17.84
CA ARG A 82 6.83 -11.88 -17.31
C ARG A 82 6.27 -10.50 -17.00
N ASP A 83 5.45 -9.98 -17.88
CA ASP A 83 4.84 -8.67 -17.72
C ASP A 83 3.74 -8.70 -16.64
N ALA A 84 2.97 -9.78 -16.54
CA ALA A 84 2.06 -10.00 -15.42
C ALA A 84 2.79 -9.94 -14.07
N PHE A 85 3.90 -10.64 -13.90
CA PHE A 85 4.68 -10.59 -12.65
C PHE A 85 5.16 -9.17 -12.30
N LYS A 86 5.66 -8.43 -13.30
CA LYS A 86 6.07 -7.03 -13.10
C LYS A 86 4.89 -6.15 -12.71
N ASP A 87 3.74 -6.33 -13.36
CA ASP A 87 2.53 -5.55 -13.12
C ASP A 87 1.98 -5.81 -11.71
N TYR A 88 1.88 -7.06 -11.29
CA TYR A 88 1.47 -7.41 -9.92
C TYR A 88 2.42 -6.84 -8.87
N GLY A 89 3.74 -6.90 -9.10
CA GLY A 89 4.74 -6.32 -8.20
C GLY A 89 4.55 -4.80 -8.07
N ARG A 90 4.49 -4.10 -9.20
CA ARG A 90 4.29 -2.65 -9.24
C ARG A 90 2.97 -2.22 -8.62
N GLU A 91 1.89 -2.96 -8.87
CA GLU A 91 0.58 -2.67 -8.33
C GLU A 91 0.57 -2.81 -6.80
N THR A 92 1.24 -3.84 -6.29
CA THR A 92 1.37 -4.06 -4.84
C THR A 92 2.13 -2.91 -4.19
N GLU A 93 3.26 -2.48 -4.77
CA GLU A 93 4.03 -1.33 -4.27
C GLU A 93 3.19 -0.04 -4.27
N LYS A 94 2.44 0.19 -5.35
CA LYS A 94 1.55 1.34 -5.49
C LYS A 94 0.45 1.33 -4.43
N LEU A 95 -0.17 0.18 -4.18
CA LEU A 95 -1.23 0.04 -3.19
C LEU A 95 -0.69 0.30 -1.77
N VAL A 96 0.47 -0.28 -1.43
CA VAL A 96 1.14 -0.04 -0.15
C VAL A 96 1.48 1.44 0.03
N HIS A 97 1.98 2.10 -1.02
CA HIS A 97 2.28 3.53 -0.97
C HIS A 97 1.03 4.37 -0.73
N LYS A 98 -0.06 4.12 -1.48
CA LYS A 98 -1.35 4.82 -1.31
C LYS A 98 -1.94 4.64 0.08
N VAL A 99 -1.87 3.43 0.63
CA VAL A 99 -2.33 3.15 2.00
C VAL A 99 -1.49 3.94 3.00
N ARG A 100 -0.16 3.93 2.86
CA ARG A 100 0.76 4.66 3.74
C ARG A 100 0.52 6.18 3.69
N GLU A 101 0.35 6.74 2.50
CA GLU A 101 0.01 8.15 2.32
C GLU A 101 -1.33 8.49 2.97
N SER A 102 -2.37 7.67 2.73
CA SER A 102 -3.69 7.89 3.31
C SER A 102 -3.66 7.89 4.84
N VAL A 103 -2.91 6.95 5.45
CA VAL A 103 -2.73 6.91 6.91
C VAL A 103 -1.93 8.11 7.40
N SER A 104 -0.87 8.51 6.70
CA SER A 104 -0.04 9.66 7.07
C SER A 104 -0.79 10.98 6.98
N GLU A 105 -1.58 11.21 5.93
CA GLU A 105 -2.37 12.43 5.77
C GLU A 105 -3.51 12.50 6.79
N GLN A 106 -4.10 11.36 7.14
CA GLN A 106 -5.08 11.28 8.23
C GLN A 106 -4.44 11.56 9.60
N ALA A 107 -3.20 11.13 9.84
CA ALA A 107 -2.47 11.44 11.07
C ALA A 107 -2.08 12.92 11.22
N LYS A 108 -1.90 13.65 10.11
CA LYS A 108 -1.62 15.10 10.13
C LYS A 108 -2.88 15.97 10.30
N SER A 109 -4.05 15.40 10.02
CA SER A 109 -5.36 16.09 10.10
C SER A 109 -6.17 15.70 11.34
N ALA A 110 -5.62 14.83 12.19
CA ALA A 110 -6.11 14.47 13.53
C ALA A 110 -5.46 15.35 14.61
#